data_AF-A0A832NFE7-F1
#
_entry.id   AF-A0A832NFE7-F1
#
_cell.length_a   1.000
_cell.length_b   1.000
_cell.length_c   1.000
_cell.angle_alpha   90.00
_cell.angle_beta   90.00
_cell.angle_gamma   90.00
#
_symmetry.space_group_name_H-M   'P 1'
#
loop_
_entity.id
_entity.type
_entity.pdbx_description
1 polymer ?
#
loop_
_entity_poly.entity_id
_entity_poly.type
_entity_poly.pdbx_seq_one_letter_code
_entity_poly.pdbx_strand_id
1 'polypeptide(L)'
;MDSETHRLVTKYALMLLMAEASSAQEPLPLAQVPNEYIEHVVSVTAELDRVWRGGHVHHMSDPTKIFEKLQFVRREVLKGKLSSYGASTLGTALHSLQDTCVPPSKLKGLHAKVEREARKLQGSLHQLHVELPKPVGCSALWWLLLQQNYAESGSEALKCALAYTFAALYAVFANPREAPDHLLAEARKLRTTFSGWRLALYLFFALAAIALYASLALTALLRDLSLLAGFLALFSPLFLLPAFGAFGTLTRDLDAFVRNLHRVANLAHASS
;
A
#
# COMPACT_ATOMS: atom_id res chain seq x y z
N MET A 1 -11.21 -3.21 19.00
CA MET A 1 -10.93 -4.34 19.94
C MET A 1 -10.51 -3.73 21.28
N ASP A 2 -10.22 -4.52 22.32
CA ASP A 2 -9.61 -3.91 23.52
C ASP A 2 -8.09 -3.81 23.44
N SER A 3 -7.51 -2.94 24.27
CA SER A 3 -6.06 -2.66 24.30
C SER A 3 -5.21 -3.92 24.45
N GLU A 4 -5.67 -4.90 25.23
CA GLU A 4 -4.92 -6.13 25.46
C GLU A 4 -4.94 -7.03 24.23
N THR A 5 -6.08 -7.14 23.56
CA THR A 5 -6.22 -7.85 22.28
C THR A 5 -5.27 -7.25 21.25
N HIS A 6 -5.28 -5.92 21.09
CA HIS A 6 -4.37 -5.22 20.18
C HIS A 6 -2.90 -5.52 20.47
N ARG A 7 -2.52 -5.47 21.75
CA ARG A 7 -1.16 -5.78 22.21
C ARG A 7 -0.74 -7.19 21.84
N LEU A 8 -1.57 -8.18 22.14
CA LEU A 8 -1.26 -9.60 21.95
C LEU A 8 -1.18 -9.97 20.46
N VAL A 9 -2.10 -9.45 19.63
CA VAL A 9 -2.07 -9.66 18.18
C VAL A 9 -0.78 -9.11 17.59
N THR A 10 -0.38 -7.88 17.96
CA THR A 10 0.86 -7.27 17.45
C THR A 10 2.11 -8.03 17.90
N LYS A 11 2.20 -8.42 19.18
CA LYS A 11 3.32 -9.22 19.69
C LYS A 11 3.44 -10.57 18.98
N TYR A 12 2.32 -11.26 18.80
CA TYR A 12 2.30 -12.56 18.13
C TYR A 12 2.68 -12.44 16.65
N ALA A 13 2.18 -11.41 15.93
CA ALA A 13 2.55 -11.15 14.54
C ALA A 13 4.05 -10.85 14.38
N LEU A 14 4.64 -10.06 15.29
CA LEU A 14 6.09 -9.80 15.31
C LEU A 14 6.88 -11.09 15.52
N MET A 15 6.45 -11.95 16.44
CA MET A 15 7.08 -13.26 16.67
C MET A 15 7.04 -14.14 15.40
N LEU A 16 5.89 -14.19 14.72
CA LEU A 16 5.75 -14.92 13.45
C LEU A 16 6.67 -14.36 12.36
N LEU A 17 6.79 -13.03 12.27
CA LEU A 17 7.68 -12.38 11.32
C LEU A 17 9.16 -12.72 11.58
N MET A 18 9.58 -12.74 12.85
CA MET A 18 10.95 -13.13 13.22
C MET A 18 11.23 -14.60 12.92
N ALA A 19 10.25 -15.48 13.14
CA ALA A 19 10.36 -16.90 12.82
C ALA A 19 10.50 -17.12 11.31
N GLU A 20 9.70 -16.43 10.50
CA GLU A 20 9.77 -16.47 9.03
C GLU A 20 11.16 -16.06 8.53
N ALA A 21 11.71 -14.96 9.06
CA ALA A 21 13.04 -14.51 8.67
C ALA A 21 14.17 -15.45 9.07
N SER A 22 14.06 -16.05 10.25
CA SER A 22 15.03 -17.04 10.71
C SER A 22 15.03 -18.25 9.78
N SER A 23 13.87 -18.65 9.26
CA SER A 23 13.74 -19.73 8.28
C SER A 23 14.28 -19.35 6.89
N ALA A 24 14.14 -18.08 6.48
CA ALA A 24 14.58 -17.61 5.17
C ALA A 24 16.09 -17.32 5.09
N GLN A 25 16.82 -17.32 6.22
CA GLN A 25 18.24 -16.93 6.32
C GLN A 25 18.54 -15.52 5.77
N GLU A 26 17.51 -14.67 5.66
CA GLU A 26 17.66 -13.29 5.19
C GLU A 26 17.69 -12.32 6.39
N PRO A 27 18.68 -11.40 6.46
CA PRO A 27 18.69 -10.39 7.50
C PRO A 27 17.54 -9.40 7.27
N LEU A 28 16.52 -9.46 8.12
CA LEU A 28 15.44 -8.48 8.09
C LEU A 28 15.97 -7.09 8.46
N PRO A 29 15.54 -6.03 7.76
CA PRO A 29 15.56 -4.67 8.29
C PRO A 29 15.06 -4.56 9.73
N LEU A 30 14.09 -5.40 10.14
CA LEU A 30 13.61 -5.48 11.54
C LEU A 30 14.72 -5.77 12.54
N ALA A 31 15.70 -6.61 12.20
CA ALA A 31 16.82 -6.94 13.10
C ALA A 31 17.74 -5.74 13.37
N GLN A 32 17.66 -4.70 12.54
CA GLN A 32 18.41 -3.45 12.68
C GLN A 32 17.62 -2.38 13.44
N VAL A 33 16.33 -2.64 13.74
CA VAL A 33 15.48 -1.71 14.50
C VAL A 33 15.71 -1.91 15.99
N PRO A 34 16.08 -0.86 16.74
CA PRO A 34 16.17 -0.93 18.20
C PRO A 34 14.89 -1.48 18.85
N ASN A 35 15.03 -2.41 19.80
CA ASN A 35 13.91 -3.03 20.51
C ASN A 35 12.96 -2.00 21.15
N GLU A 36 13.49 -0.86 21.61
CA GLU A 36 12.68 0.23 22.16
C GLU A 36 11.61 0.75 21.19
N TYR A 37 11.89 0.78 19.88
CA TYR A 37 10.92 1.19 18.88
C TYR A 37 9.89 0.11 18.59
N ILE A 38 10.27 -1.16 18.72
CA ILE A 38 9.31 -2.27 18.61
C ILE A 38 8.34 -2.28 19.79
N GLU A 39 8.85 -2.08 21.01
CA GLU A 39 8.00 -1.91 22.19
C GLU A 39 7.13 -0.65 22.08
N HIS A 40 7.65 0.44 21.51
CA HIS A 40 6.87 1.64 21.25
C HIS A 40 5.74 1.40 20.24
N VAL A 41 5.99 0.66 19.16
CA VAL A 41 4.94 0.24 18.20
C VAL A 41 3.85 -0.54 18.93
N VAL A 42 4.21 -1.54 19.71
CA VAL A 42 3.27 -2.38 20.47
C VAL A 42 2.46 -1.54 21.46
N SER A 43 3.11 -0.62 22.17
CA SER A 43 2.47 0.29 23.12
C SER A 43 1.45 1.19 22.42
N VAL A 44 1.85 1.87 21.35
CA VAL A 44 0.95 2.76 20.59
C VAL A 44 -0.22 1.99 19.99
N THR A 45 0.00 0.78 19.47
CA THR A 45 -1.09 -0.06 18.96
C THR A 45 -2.13 -0.40 20.02
N ALA A 46 -1.70 -0.67 21.26
CA ALA A 46 -2.59 -1.03 22.36
C ALA A 46 -3.29 0.18 23.00
N GLU A 47 -2.62 1.33 23.08
CA GLU A 47 -3.06 2.46 23.90
C GLU A 47 -3.76 3.57 23.13
N LEU A 48 -3.84 3.48 21.79
CA LEU A 48 -4.42 4.52 20.94
C LEU A 48 -5.83 4.95 21.38
N ASP A 49 -6.68 3.98 21.72
CA ASP A 49 -8.03 4.21 22.24
C ASP A 49 -8.08 5.00 23.56
N ARG A 50 -7.00 4.98 24.35
CA ARG A 50 -6.89 5.75 25.61
C ARG A 50 -6.45 7.17 25.33
N VAL A 51 -5.51 7.34 24.41
CA VAL A 51 -4.98 8.65 23.99
C VAL A 51 -6.05 9.47 23.26
N TRP A 52 -6.97 8.80 22.55
CA TRP A 52 -7.99 9.45 21.72
C TRP A 52 -9.36 9.66 22.39
N ARG A 53 -9.52 9.35 23.70
CA ARG A 53 -10.80 9.53 24.44
C ARG A 53 -11.29 11.00 24.56
N GLY A 54 -10.59 11.97 23.98
CA GLY A 54 -10.92 13.40 24.03
C GLY A 54 -11.75 13.97 22.88
N GLY A 55 -12.15 13.17 21.88
CA GLY A 55 -12.95 13.70 20.77
C GLY A 55 -13.65 12.62 19.96
N HIS A 56 -14.84 12.94 19.45
CA HIS A 56 -15.52 12.14 18.43
C HIS A 56 -14.59 11.93 17.23
N VAL A 57 -14.03 10.74 17.08
CA VAL A 57 -13.15 10.45 15.94
C VAL A 57 -13.52 9.11 15.34
N HIS A 58 -13.83 9.17 14.05
CA HIS A 58 -13.91 8.04 13.14
C HIS A 58 -12.70 7.14 13.34
N HIS A 59 -12.91 5.89 13.77
CA HIS A 59 -11.91 4.83 13.57
C HIS A 59 -11.40 4.98 12.12
N MET A 60 -10.10 5.18 11.94
CA MET A 60 -9.45 5.36 10.64
C MET A 60 -9.56 4.05 9.86
N SER A 61 -10.75 3.77 9.35
CA SER A 61 -11.10 2.59 8.56
C SER A 61 -10.81 2.79 7.08
N ASP A 62 -10.25 3.94 6.70
CA ASP A 62 -9.87 4.26 5.33
C ASP A 62 -8.57 3.54 4.95
N PRO A 63 -8.64 2.54 4.03
CA PRO A 63 -7.46 1.80 3.59
C PRO A 63 -6.37 2.71 3.02
N THR A 64 -6.75 3.85 2.42
CA THR A 64 -5.83 4.84 1.82
C THR A 64 -4.87 5.39 2.87
N LYS A 65 -5.40 5.83 4.00
CA LYS A 65 -4.59 6.43 5.07
C LYS A 65 -3.71 5.41 5.78
N ILE A 66 -4.21 4.18 5.94
CA ILE A 66 -3.42 3.06 6.46
C ILE A 66 -2.24 2.79 5.52
N PHE A 67 -2.52 2.67 4.22
CA PHE A 67 -1.50 2.43 3.20
C PHE A 67 -0.43 3.52 3.19
N GLU A 68 -0.82 4.79 3.20
CA GLU A 68 0.11 5.93 3.24
C GLU A 68 1.05 5.90 4.45
N LYS A 69 0.53 5.55 5.64
CA LYS A 69 1.32 5.38 6.86
C LYS A 69 2.31 4.23 6.73
N LEU A 70 1.88 3.07 6.23
CA LEU A 70 2.77 1.93 6.00
C LEU A 70 3.88 2.26 4.99
N GLN A 71 3.54 2.98 3.90
CA GLN A 71 4.52 3.44 2.91
C GLN A 71 5.50 4.46 3.51
N PHE A 72 5.04 5.36 4.37
CA PHE A 72 5.92 6.28 5.09
C PHE A 72 6.94 5.53 5.95
N VAL A 73 6.48 4.58 6.78
CA VAL A 73 7.35 3.80 7.66
C VAL A 73 8.32 2.94 6.87
N ARG A 74 7.86 2.27 5.80
CA ARG A 74 8.73 1.49 4.90
C ARG A 74 9.88 2.35 4.36
N ARG A 75 9.62 3.60 3.96
CA ARG A 75 10.68 4.50 3.48
C ARG A 75 11.72 4.85 4.55
N GLU A 76 11.33 4.97 5.81
CA GLU A 76 12.28 5.17 6.89
C GLU A 76 13.15 3.91 7.07
N VAL A 77 12.51 2.74 7.19
CA VAL A 77 13.20 1.45 7.34
C VAL A 77 14.18 1.18 6.21
N LEU A 78 13.80 1.47 4.96
CA LEU A 78 14.69 1.35 3.79
C LEU A 78 15.89 2.29 3.84
N LYS A 79 15.81 3.42 4.55
CA LYS A 79 16.95 4.32 4.82
C LYS A 79 17.80 3.85 6.01
N GLY A 80 17.50 2.69 6.59
CA GLY A 80 18.21 2.12 7.74
C GLY A 80 17.92 2.81 9.07
N LYS A 81 16.80 3.54 9.19
CA LYS A 81 16.42 4.24 10.42
C LYS A 81 14.92 4.10 10.66
N LEU A 82 14.49 3.85 11.90
CA LEU A 82 13.10 4.02 12.31
C LEU A 82 13.06 5.11 13.38
N SER A 83 12.36 6.22 13.12
CA SER A 83 12.21 7.28 14.11
C SER A 83 11.11 6.94 15.12
N SER A 84 11.09 7.64 16.26
CA SER A 84 9.97 7.54 17.21
C SER A 84 8.62 7.89 16.56
N TYR A 85 8.61 8.86 15.64
CA TYR A 85 7.43 9.21 14.86
C TYR A 85 7.04 8.09 13.88
N GLY A 86 8.01 7.43 13.25
CA GLY A 86 7.80 6.23 12.43
C GLY A 86 7.21 5.08 13.22
N ALA A 87 7.75 4.80 14.41
CA ALA A 87 7.23 3.79 15.33
C ALA A 87 5.78 4.07 15.74
N SER A 88 5.47 5.31 16.12
CA SER A 88 4.10 5.73 16.45
C SER A 88 3.15 5.67 15.25
N THR A 89 3.65 6.03 14.07
CA THR A 89 2.89 5.94 12.81
C THR A 89 2.55 4.50 12.44
N LEU A 90 3.52 3.58 12.60
CA LEU A 90 3.30 2.16 12.42
C LEU A 90 2.29 1.63 13.45
N GLY A 91 2.48 1.95 14.73
CA GLY A 91 1.58 1.52 15.79
C GLY A 91 0.12 1.96 15.56
N THR A 92 -0.07 3.20 15.09
CA THR A 92 -1.37 3.76 14.70
C THR A 92 -1.99 3.00 13.52
N ALA A 93 -1.19 2.69 12.49
CA ALA A 93 -1.66 1.95 11.32
C ALA A 93 -2.08 0.52 11.70
N LEU A 94 -1.30 -0.16 12.54
CA LEU A 94 -1.64 -1.51 13.03
C LEU A 94 -2.90 -1.51 13.89
N HIS A 95 -3.08 -0.52 14.77
CA HIS A 95 -4.32 -0.37 15.54
C HIS A 95 -5.53 -0.25 14.62
N SER A 96 -5.46 0.66 13.64
CA SER A 96 -6.54 0.90 12.68
C SER A 96 -6.85 -0.35 11.84
N LEU A 97 -5.83 -1.10 11.42
CA LEU A 97 -5.97 -2.37 10.71
C LEU A 97 -6.65 -3.47 11.53
N GLN A 98 -6.38 -3.52 12.84
CA GLN A 98 -6.99 -4.50 13.72
C GLN A 98 -8.46 -4.15 13.98
N ASP A 99 -8.78 -2.86 14.06
CA ASP A 99 -10.15 -2.38 14.23
C ASP A 99 -11.04 -2.61 13.01
N THR A 100 -10.49 -2.54 11.79
CA THR A 100 -11.26 -2.85 10.57
C THR A 100 -11.69 -4.32 10.47
N CYS A 101 -11.08 -5.22 11.25
CA CYS A 101 -11.52 -6.61 11.38
C CYS A 101 -12.74 -6.79 12.31
N VAL A 102 -13.14 -5.76 13.05
CA VAL A 102 -14.31 -5.78 13.92
C VAL A 102 -15.47 -5.04 13.25
N PRO A 103 -16.72 -5.51 13.38
CA PRO A 103 -17.88 -4.80 12.86
C PRO A 103 -17.92 -3.35 13.35
N PRO A 104 -18.37 -2.40 12.52
CA PRO A 104 -18.43 -1.00 12.92
C PRO A 104 -19.37 -0.79 14.12
N SER A 105 -19.05 0.17 14.99
CA SER A 105 -19.79 0.44 16.25
C SER A 105 -21.28 0.76 16.05
N LYS A 106 -21.70 1.18 14.84
CA LYS A 106 -23.12 1.33 14.45
C LYS A 106 -23.91 0.02 14.57
N LEU A 107 -23.24 -1.14 14.42
CA LEU A 107 -23.79 -2.47 14.61
C LEU A 107 -23.58 -2.95 16.07
N LYS A 108 -24.08 -2.17 17.04
CA LYS A 108 -23.77 -2.30 18.48
C LYS A 108 -23.78 -3.74 19.02
N GLY A 109 -24.82 -4.51 18.70
CA GLY A 109 -24.97 -5.89 19.19
C GLY A 109 -23.90 -6.84 18.64
N LEU A 110 -23.63 -6.76 17.34
CA LEU A 110 -22.62 -7.59 16.68
C LEU A 110 -21.21 -7.15 17.07
N HIS A 111 -20.94 -5.85 17.08
CA HIS A 111 -19.67 -5.27 17.52
C HIS A 111 -19.28 -5.75 18.92
N ALA A 112 -20.15 -5.53 19.92
CA ALA A 112 -19.89 -5.94 21.30
C ALA A 112 -19.79 -7.46 21.47
N LYS A 113 -20.54 -8.24 20.67
CA LYS A 113 -20.41 -9.70 20.64
C LYS A 113 -19.01 -10.11 20.17
N VAL A 114 -18.57 -9.61 19.03
CA VAL A 114 -17.28 -9.94 18.42
C VAL A 114 -16.13 -9.56 19.33
N GLU A 115 -16.13 -8.36 19.91
CA GLU A 115 -15.06 -7.93 20.83
C GLU A 115 -14.99 -8.82 22.09
N ARG A 116 -16.14 -9.18 22.66
CA ARG A 116 -16.19 -10.05 23.84
C ARG A 116 -15.70 -11.46 23.53
N GLU A 117 -16.04 -12.01 22.36
CA GLU A 117 -15.54 -13.32 21.92
C GLU A 117 -14.04 -13.27 21.66
N ALA A 118 -13.54 -12.23 20.98
CA ALA A 118 -12.12 -12.02 20.73
C ALA A 118 -11.33 -11.95 22.04
N ARG A 119 -11.82 -11.18 23.04
CA ARG A 119 -11.21 -11.09 24.37
C ARG A 119 -11.06 -12.46 25.04
N LYS A 120 -12.04 -13.36 24.90
CA LYS A 120 -11.98 -14.70 25.50
C LYS A 120 -10.92 -15.59 24.82
N LEU A 121 -10.70 -15.37 23.52
CA LEU A 121 -9.81 -16.18 22.69
C LEU A 121 -8.39 -15.62 22.58
N GLN A 122 -8.16 -14.36 22.98
CA GLN A 122 -6.88 -13.67 22.80
C GLN A 122 -5.66 -14.39 23.44
N GLY A 123 -5.86 -15.15 24.52
CA GLY A 123 -4.80 -15.95 25.14
C GLY A 123 -4.39 -17.19 24.34
N SER A 124 -5.22 -17.60 23.38
CA SER A 124 -5.04 -18.81 22.56
C SER A 124 -4.74 -18.47 21.09
N LEU A 125 -4.20 -17.27 20.82
CA LEU A 125 -3.81 -16.85 19.46
C LEU A 125 -2.91 -17.87 18.74
N HIS A 126 -2.04 -18.55 19.48
CA HIS A 126 -1.14 -19.58 18.94
C HIS A 126 -1.85 -20.83 18.40
N GLN A 127 -3.11 -21.06 18.79
CA GLN A 127 -3.93 -22.18 18.33
C GLN A 127 -4.75 -21.82 17.10
N LEU A 128 -4.82 -20.55 16.72
CA LEU A 128 -5.53 -20.12 15.54
C LEU A 128 -4.71 -20.44 14.29
N HIS A 129 -5.25 -21.30 13.43
CA HIS A 129 -4.72 -21.50 12.10
C HIS A 129 -5.06 -20.28 11.23
N VAL A 130 -4.04 -19.56 10.78
CA VAL A 130 -4.17 -18.33 9.99
C VAL A 130 -3.22 -18.41 8.81
N GLU A 131 -3.75 -18.17 7.61
CA GLU A 131 -2.93 -17.94 6.43
C GLU A 131 -2.24 -16.58 6.55
N LEU A 132 -0.91 -16.57 6.48
CA LEU A 132 -0.08 -15.38 6.67
C LEU A 132 0.26 -14.75 5.31
N PRO A 133 -0.41 -13.66 4.89
CA PRO A 133 -0.21 -13.08 3.57
C PRO A 133 1.16 -12.40 3.49
N LYS A 134 1.87 -12.59 2.38
CA LYS A 134 3.18 -11.98 2.11
C LYS A 134 3.07 -11.04 0.91
N PRO A 135 2.45 -9.86 1.06
CA PRO A 135 2.21 -8.96 -0.08
C PRO A 135 3.53 -8.35 -0.57
N VAL A 136 4.01 -8.81 -1.71
CA VAL A 136 5.23 -8.28 -2.34
C VAL A 136 4.91 -7.02 -3.15
N GLY A 137 5.50 -5.90 -2.76
CA GLY A 137 5.35 -4.61 -3.45
C GLY A 137 4.14 -3.78 -3.00
N CYS A 138 4.01 -2.59 -3.59
CA CYS A 138 3.00 -1.60 -3.21
C CYS A 138 1.60 -2.02 -3.65
N SER A 139 1.44 -2.49 -4.89
CA SER A 139 0.15 -2.93 -5.43
C SER A 139 -0.44 -4.11 -4.65
N ALA A 140 0.36 -5.12 -4.30
CA ALA A 140 -0.12 -6.28 -3.57
C ALA A 140 -0.63 -5.90 -2.17
N LEU A 141 0.11 -5.04 -1.45
CA LEU A 141 -0.35 -4.51 -0.16
C LEU A 141 -1.65 -3.72 -0.33
N TRP A 142 -1.72 -2.83 -1.33
CA TRP A 142 -2.92 -2.03 -1.58
C TRP A 142 -4.16 -2.88 -1.82
N TRP A 143 -4.06 -3.89 -2.71
CA TRP A 143 -5.17 -4.80 -2.99
C TRP A 143 -5.60 -5.61 -1.78
N LEU A 144 -4.64 -6.08 -0.97
CA LEU A 144 -4.93 -6.80 0.26
C LEU A 144 -5.76 -5.94 1.22
N LEU A 145 -5.37 -4.67 1.41
CA LEU A 145 -6.08 -3.71 2.27
C LEU A 145 -7.50 -3.41 1.79
N LEU A 146 -7.71 -3.29 0.47
CA LEU A 146 -9.03 -3.07 -0.11
C LEU A 146 -10.00 -4.25 0.07
N GLN A 147 -9.47 -5.46 0.21
CA GLN A 147 -10.26 -6.69 0.37
C GLN A 147 -10.63 -6.98 1.82
N GLN A 148 -10.17 -6.16 2.77
CA GLN A 148 -10.40 -6.39 4.19
C GLN A 148 -11.88 -6.23 4.53
N ASN A 149 -12.46 -7.29 5.09
CA ASN A 149 -13.82 -7.31 5.61
C ASN A 149 -13.79 -7.52 7.12
N TYR A 150 -14.77 -6.94 7.82
CA TYR A 150 -14.96 -7.23 9.23
C TYR A 150 -15.51 -8.66 9.43
N ALA A 151 -15.21 -9.25 10.57
CA ALA A 151 -15.64 -10.59 10.93
C ALA A 151 -16.94 -10.58 11.75
N GLU A 152 -17.73 -11.66 11.65
CA GLU A 152 -18.97 -11.83 12.42
C GLU A 152 -18.80 -12.61 13.75
N SER A 153 -17.59 -13.14 13.99
CA SER A 153 -17.22 -13.85 15.22
C SER A 153 -15.87 -13.38 15.77
N GLY A 154 -15.64 -13.58 17.07
CA GLY A 154 -14.37 -13.20 17.69
C GLY A 154 -13.17 -13.97 17.14
N SER A 155 -13.34 -15.25 16.82
CA SER A 155 -12.27 -16.07 16.21
C SER A 155 -11.86 -15.49 14.86
N GLU A 156 -12.81 -15.27 13.96
CA GLU A 156 -12.53 -14.73 12.63
C GLU A 156 -11.96 -13.30 12.70
N ALA A 157 -12.40 -12.50 13.67
CA ALA A 157 -11.82 -11.17 13.91
C ALA A 157 -10.35 -11.24 14.31
N LEU A 158 -9.97 -12.17 15.19
CA LEU A 158 -8.58 -12.40 15.58
C LEU A 158 -7.74 -12.93 14.43
N LYS A 159 -8.28 -13.86 13.61
CA LYS A 159 -7.59 -14.35 12.41
C LYS A 159 -7.33 -13.24 11.40
N CYS A 160 -8.35 -12.44 11.11
CA CYS A 160 -8.23 -11.26 10.26
C CYS A 160 -7.18 -10.30 10.82
N ALA A 161 -7.28 -9.94 12.11
CA ALA A 161 -6.37 -8.99 12.73
C ALA A 161 -4.92 -9.48 12.68
N LEU A 162 -4.69 -10.78 12.93
CA LEU A 162 -3.38 -11.39 12.85
C LEU A 162 -2.84 -11.40 11.40
N ALA A 163 -3.64 -11.84 10.43
CA ALA A 163 -3.24 -11.90 9.03
C ALA A 163 -2.85 -10.51 8.48
N TYR A 164 -3.67 -9.50 8.73
CA TYR A 164 -3.43 -8.14 8.25
C TYR A 164 -2.29 -7.44 9.00
N THR A 165 -2.16 -7.67 10.31
CA THR A 165 -1.01 -7.16 11.09
C THR A 165 0.29 -7.79 10.58
N PHE A 166 0.32 -9.11 10.37
CA PHE A 166 1.47 -9.79 9.80
C PHE A 166 1.81 -9.26 8.41
N ALA A 167 0.82 -9.14 7.51
CA ALA A 167 1.03 -8.65 6.16
C ALA A 167 1.59 -7.21 6.13
N ALA A 168 1.11 -6.34 7.02
CA ALA A 168 1.63 -4.98 7.15
C ALA A 168 3.07 -4.96 7.67
N LEU A 169 3.38 -5.75 8.70
CA LEU A 169 4.74 -5.88 9.23
C LEU A 169 5.69 -6.49 8.19
N TYR A 170 5.26 -7.52 7.46
CA TYR A 170 5.99 -8.11 6.34
C TYR A 170 6.27 -7.06 5.26
N ALA A 171 5.25 -6.30 4.86
CA ALA A 171 5.41 -5.26 3.85
C ALA A 171 6.37 -4.14 4.28
N VAL A 172 6.45 -3.82 5.56
CA VAL A 172 7.37 -2.79 6.08
C VAL A 172 8.80 -3.35 6.23
N PHE A 173 8.94 -4.54 6.82
CA PHE A 173 10.23 -5.04 7.28
C PHE A 173 10.83 -6.17 6.46
N ALA A 174 10.03 -7.01 5.80
CA ALA A 174 10.50 -8.21 5.10
C ALA A 174 10.42 -8.12 3.58
N ASN A 175 9.61 -7.22 3.04
CA ASN A 175 9.53 -7.05 1.59
C ASN A 175 10.90 -6.68 1.00
N PRO A 176 11.33 -7.32 -0.10
CA PRO A 176 12.65 -7.14 -0.70
C PRO A 176 13.06 -5.68 -0.84
N ARG A 177 14.34 -5.39 -0.55
CA ARG A 177 14.93 -4.04 -0.72
C ARG A 177 15.10 -3.71 -2.20
N GLU A 178 15.50 -4.70 -2.98
CA GLU A 178 15.62 -4.63 -4.43
C GLU A 178 14.43 -5.32 -5.07
N ALA A 179 14.01 -4.81 -6.23
CA ALA A 179 12.96 -5.48 -6.96
C ALA A 179 13.47 -6.82 -7.53
N PRO A 180 12.60 -7.83 -7.70
CA PRO A 180 12.96 -9.10 -8.30
C PRO A 180 13.77 -8.97 -9.60
N ASP A 181 14.79 -9.81 -9.78
CA ASP A 181 15.73 -9.74 -10.91
C ASP A 181 15.03 -9.75 -12.28
N HIS A 182 13.95 -10.51 -12.42
CA HIS A 182 13.19 -10.58 -13.67
C HIS A 182 12.55 -9.22 -14.02
N LEU A 183 12.01 -8.49 -13.04
CA LEU A 183 11.46 -7.14 -13.24
C LEU A 183 12.55 -6.12 -13.52
N LEU A 184 13.71 -6.24 -12.87
CA LEU A 184 14.86 -5.39 -13.15
C LEU A 184 15.40 -5.63 -14.56
N ALA A 185 15.53 -6.88 -14.99
CA ALA A 185 15.96 -7.25 -16.34
C ALA A 185 14.97 -6.76 -17.39
N GLU A 186 13.67 -6.88 -17.12
CA GLU A 186 12.61 -6.42 -18.01
C GLU A 186 12.58 -4.88 -18.11
N ALA A 187 12.71 -4.17 -16.98
CA ALA A 187 12.84 -2.72 -16.96
C ALA A 187 14.09 -2.23 -17.72
N ARG A 188 15.23 -2.93 -17.57
CA ARG A 188 16.47 -2.64 -18.32
C ARG A 188 16.26 -2.84 -19.83
N LYS A 189 15.64 -3.97 -20.23
CA LYS A 189 15.31 -4.26 -21.63
C LYS A 189 14.41 -3.20 -22.22
N LEU A 190 13.32 -2.83 -21.52
CA LEU A 190 12.43 -1.76 -21.96
C LEU A 190 13.15 -0.42 -22.06
N ARG A 191 14.01 -0.07 -21.10
CA ARG A 191 14.82 1.16 -21.16
C ARG A 191 15.69 1.21 -22.42
N THR A 192 16.24 0.08 -22.88
CA THR A 192 17.00 0.05 -24.14
C THR A 192 16.10 0.27 -25.37
N THR A 193 14.84 -0.17 -25.33
CA THR A 193 13.85 0.09 -26.39
C THR A 193 13.55 1.58 -26.53
N PHE A 194 13.48 2.31 -25.42
CA PHE A 194 13.29 3.77 -25.36
C PHE A 194 14.62 4.51 -25.26
N SER A 195 15.55 4.26 -26.18
CA SER A 195 16.82 4.98 -26.26
C SER A 195 17.00 5.68 -27.61
N GLY A 196 17.85 6.71 -27.65
CA GLY A 196 18.16 7.46 -28.87
C GLY A 196 16.95 8.16 -29.50
N TRP A 197 16.77 7.99 -30.81
CA TRP A 197 15.71 8.65 -31.58
C TRP A 197 14.30 8.23 -31.14
N ARG A 198 14.13 7.00 -30.66
CA ARG A 198 12.83 6.51 -30.14
C ARG A 198 12.42 7.26 -28.88
N LEU A 199 13.37 7.53 -27.98
CA LEU A 199 13.12 8.36 -26.80
C LEU A 199 12.76 9.79 -27.19
N ALA A 200 13.50 10.37 -28.15
CA ALA A 200 13.23 11.72 -28.65
C ALA A 200 11.83 11.82 -29.27
N LEU A 201 11.42 10.81 -30.04
CA LEU A 201 10.08 10.72 -30.62
C LEU A 201 9.00 10.63 -29.53
N TYR A 202 9.22 9.81 -28.50
CA TYR A 202 8.31 9.71 -27.35
C TYR A 202 8.17 11.03 -26.59
N LEU A 203 9.28 11.70 -26.30
CA LEU A 203 9.29 13.00 -25.64
C LEU A 203 8.61 14.07 -26.50
N PHE A 204 8.84 14.05 -27.82
CA PHE A 204 8.16 14.94 -28.76
C PHE A 204 6.64 14.75 -28.72
N PHE A 205 6.15 13.51 -28.83
CA PHE A 205 4.71 13.23 -28.75
C PHE A 205 4.11 13.60 -27.39
N ALA A 206 4.82 13.34 -26.29
CA ALA A 206 4.37 13.72 -24.95
C ALA A 206 4.30 15.25 -24.77
N LEU A 207 5.31 15.99 -25.22
CA LEU A 207 5.32 17.46 -25.17
C LEU A 207 4.27 18.07 -26.11
N ALA A 208 4.11 17.51 -27.31
CA ALA A 208 3.06 17.90 -28.25
C ALA A 208 1.69 17.70 -27.62
N ALA A 209 1.44 16.56 -26.95
CA ALA A 209 0.20 16.31 -26.22
C ALA A 209 -0.04 17.36 -25.11
N ILE A 210 0.96 17.68 -24.30
CA ILE A 210 0.84 18.69 -23.24
C ILE A 210 0.51 20.07 -23.84
N ALA A 211 1.24 20.50 -24.87
CA ALA A 211 0.99 21.77 -25.55
C ALA A 211 -0.42 21.83 -26.17
N LEU A 212 -0.89 20.70 -26.72
CA LEU A 212 -2.23 20.54 -27.27
C LEU A 212 -3.33 20.65 -26.21
N TYR A 213 -3.15 20.01 -25.05
CA TYR A 213 -4.12 20.10 -23.96
C TYR A 213 -4.13 21.48 -23.31
N ALA A 214 -2.97 22.15 -23.22
CA ALA A 214 -2.87 23.51 -22.73
C ALA A 214 -3.57 24.50 -23.67
N SER A 215 -3.41 24.36 -25.00
CA SER A 215 -4.13 25.18 -25.97
C SER A 215 -5.63 24.91 -25.96
N LEU A 216 -6.05 23.67 -25.72
CA LEU A 216 -7.46 23.29 -25.55
C LEU A 216 -8.09 23.88 -24.28
N ALA A 217 -7.36 23.92 -23.17
CA ALA A 217 -7.80 24.60 -21.95
C ALA A 217 -7.96 26.12 -22.18
N LEU A 218 -7.08 26.72 -22.98
CA LEU A 218 -7.15 28.14 -23.35
C LEU A 218 -8.34 28.44 -24.28
N THR A 219 -8.62 27.60 -25.29
CA THR A 219 -9.77 27.80 -26.19
C THR A 219 -11.11 27.58 -25.50
N ALA A 220 -11.19 26.61 -24.57
CA ALA A 220 -12.36 26.43 -23.71
C ALA A 220 -12.64 27.67 -22.84
N LEU A 221 -11.59 28.34 -22.36
CA LEU A 221 -11.71 29.61 -21.62
C LEU A 221 -12.26 30.74 -22.50
N LEU A 222 -11.95 30.71 -23.81
CA LEU A 222 -12.38 31.69 -24.81
C LEU A 222 -13.77 31.41 -25.41
N ARG A 223 -14.50 30.39 -24.91
CA ARG A 223 -15.89 30.02 -25.27
C ARG A 223 -16.14 29.64 -26.75
N ASP A 224 -15.11 29.22 -27.48
CA ASP A 224 -15.30 28.69 -28.84
C ASP A 224 -15.21 27.15 -28.84
N LEU A 225 -16.38 26.50 -28.77
CA LEU A 225 -16.53 25.05 -28.55
C LEU A 225 -16.56 24.23 -29.86
N SER A 226 -16.66 24.91 -31.00
CA SER A 226 -16.89 24.29 -32.31
C SER A 226 -15.64 23.55 -32.84
N LEU A 227 -14.46 24.16 -32.67
CA LEU A 227 -13.16 23.53 -32.95
C LEU A 227 -12.80 22.44 -31.93
N LEU A 228 -13.35 22.52 -30.71
CA LEU A 228 -13.04 21.61 -29.60
C LEU A 228 -13.53 20.16 -29.86
N ALA A 229 -14.73 20.01 -30.44
CA ALA A 229 -15.37 18.72 -30.68
C ALA A 229 -14.72 17.92 -31.82
N GLY A 230 -14.43 18.57 -32.96
CA GLY A 230 -13.77 17.91 -34.10
C GLY A 230 -12.33 17.50 -33.79
N PHE A 231 -11.67 18.25 -32.90
CA PHE A 231 -10.27 18.06 -32.57
C PHE A 231 -10.04 16.97 -31.50
N LEU A 232 -10.91 16.88 -30.50
CA LEU A 232 -10.93 15.76 -29.54
C LEU A 232 -11.20 14.41 -30.21
N ALA A 233 -12.05 14.40 -31.24
CA ALA A 233 -12.40 13.20 -32.00
C ALA A 233 -11.23 12.68 -32.87
N LEU A 234 -10.43 13.57 -33.46
CA LEU A 234 -9.35 13.17 -34.38
C LEU A 234 -8.04 12.82 -33.67
N PHE A 235 -7.67 13.55 -32.62
CA PHE A 235 -6.30 13.53 -32.11
C PHE A 235 -6.16 12.97 -30.68
N SER A 236 -7.24 12.86 -29.91
CA SER A 236 -7.14 12.35 -28.52
C SER A 236 -6.51 10.95 -28.39
N PRO A 237 -6.73 9.97 -29.31
CA PRO A 237 -6.12 8.64 -29.15
C PRO A 237 -4.60 8.67 -29.34
N LEU A 238 -4.11 9.43 -30.33
CA LEU A 238 -2.69 9.50 -30.70
C LEU A 238 -1.82 10.19 -29.66
N PHE A 239 -2.38 11.16 -28.91
CA PHE A 239 -1.63 11.98 -27.96
C PHE A 239 -1.85 11.57 -26.49
N LEU A 240 -2.99 10.99 -26.12
CA LEU A 240 -3.24 10.55 -24.75
C LEU A 240 -2.42 9.32 -24.37
N LEU A 241 -2.23 8.38 -25.30
CA LEU A 241 -1.55 7.10 -25.02
C LEU A 241 -0.08 7.27 -24.58
N PRO A 242 0.75 8.10 -25.25
CA PRO A 242 2.09 8.44 -24.78
C PRO A 242 2.09 9.17 -23.44
N ALA A 243 1.12 10.07 -23.22
CA ALA A 243 0.98 10.81 -21.97
C ALA A 243 0.61 9.89 -20.79
N PHE A 244 -0.33 8.96 -20.96
CA PHE A 244 -0.66 7.94 -19.95
C PHE A 244 0.53 7.00 -19.68
N GLY A 245 1.30 6.67 -20.71
CA GLY A 245 2.58 5.97 -20.58
C GLY A 245 3.60 6.71 -19.71
N ALA A 246 3.75 8.02 -19.94
CA ALA A 246 4.65 8.90 -19.18
C ALA A 246 4.16 9.14 -17.74
N PHE A 247 2.85 9.14 -17.49
CA PHE A 247 2.32 9.11 -16.12
C PHE A 247 2.57 7.75 -15.44
N GLY A 248 2.53 6.66 -16.22
CA GLY A 248 2.88 5.32 -15.75
C GLY A 248 4.35 5.18 -15.31
N THR A 249 5.27 5.94 -15.92
CA THR A 249 6.69 5.96 -15.52
C THR A 249 6.96 6.77 -14.25
N LEU A 250 6.00 7.59 -13.79
CA LEU A 250 6.05 8.27 -12.49
C LEU A 250 5.58 7.39 -11.34
N THR A 251 5.06 6.20 -11.63
CA THR A 251 4.63 5.25 -10.58
C THR A 251 5.86 4.72 -9.84
N ARG A 252 5.78 4.72 -8.50
CA ARG A 252 6.83 4.15 -7.63
C ARG A 252 6.78 2.62 -7.52
N ASP A 253 5.81 2.00 -8.19
CA ASP A 253 5.60 0.57 -8.23
C ASP A 253 6.24 0.01 -9.51
N LEU A 254 7.26 -0.83 -9.37
CA LEU A 254 8.01 -1.34 -10.52
C LEU A 254 7.15 -2.21 -11.45
N ASP A 255 6.18 -2.96 -10.92
CA ASP A 255 5.27 -3.76 -11.76
C ASP A 255 4.36 -2.85 -12.58
N ALA A 256 3.81 -1.80 -11.96
CA ALA A 256 3.01 -0.83 -12.67
C ALA A 256 3.84 -0.09 -13.73
N PHE A 257 5.08 0.29 -13.37
CA PHE A 257 6.05 0.90 -14.28
C PHE A 257 6.34 0.01 -15.49
N VAL A 258 6.69 -1.27 -15.27
CA VAL A 258 7.02 -2.24 -16.32
C VAL A 258 5.80 -2.53 -17.21
N ARG A 259 4.61 -2.77 -16.63
CA ARG A 259 3.37 -2.99 -17.40
C ARG A 259 3.01 -1.79 -18.27
N ASN A 260 3.15 -0.57 -17.73
CA ASN A 260 2.87 0.65 -18.49
C ASN A 260 3.89 0.84 -19.62
N LEU A 261 5.17 0.61 -19.37
CA LEU A 261 6.21 0.64 -20.42
C LEU A 261 5.95 -0.39 -21.52
N HIS A 262 5.47 -1.58 -21.19
CA HIS A 262 5.09 -2.60 -22.19
C HIS A 262 3.91 -2.16 -23.06
N ARG A 263 2.85 -1.63 -22.45
CA ARG A 263 1.72 -1.07 -23.22
C ARG A 263 2.20 -0.03 -24.22
N VAL A 264 3.09 0.85 -23.77
CA VAL A 264 3.66 1.91 -24.57
C VAL A 264 4.52 1.33 -25.70
N ALA A 265 5.44 0.40 -25.40
CA ALA A 265 6.34 -0.21 -26.37
C ALA A 265 5.61 -1.01 -27.46
N ASN A 266 4.57 -1.78 -27.09
CA ASN A 266 3.78 -2.57 -28.04
C ASN A 266 3.01 -1.68 -29.03
N LEU A 267 2.57 -0.50 -28.60
CA LEU A 267 1.88 0.46 -29.47
C LEU A 267 2.83 1.16 -30.45
N ALA A 268 4.06 1.47 -30.03
CA ALA A 268 5.10 2.00 -30.93
C ALA A 268 5.52 0.99 -32.01
N HIS A 269 5.45 -0.30 -31.74
CA HIS A 269 5.70 -1.34 -32.74
C HIS A 269 4.52 -1.58 -33.68
N ALA A 270 3.28 -1.30 -33.25
CA ALA A 270 2.10 -1.41 -34.12
C ALA A 270 1.93 -0.20 -35.07
N SER A 271 2.74 0.85 -34.89
CA SER A 271 2.70 2.09 -35.69
C SER A 271 3.92 2.28 -36.61
N SER A 272 4.78 1.26 -36.70
CA SER A 272 5.87 1.11 -37.67
C SER A 272 5.54 0.07 -38.72
#